data_AF-A0A967T3P4-F1
#
_entry.id   AF-A0A967T3P4-F1
#
_cell.length_a   1.000
_cell.length_b   1.000
_cell.length_c   1.000
_cell.angle_alpha   90.00
_cell.angle_beta   90.00
_cell.angle_gamma   90.00
#
_symmetry.space_group_name_H-M   'P 1'
#
loop_
_entity.id
_entity.type
_entity.pdbx_description
1 polymer ?
#
loop_
_entity_poly.entity_id
_entity_poly.type
_entity_poly.pdbx_seq_one_letter_code
_entity_poly.pdbx_strand_id
1 'polypeptide(L)'
;AGLFIYNTSKNKIEYYNGTAWKENDDIPTFTPGSVIFADSNGDLTEDNANFHYHDTNKRFIVGDDASTINIAGGNVGTTIASYTEDGTPINLHGAKFHDGTAPASVALTKSRGTIASPTIVQDGDGTGNITFYGYDGNTFQEAAAIQSFVDDTPGAADMPGSLFFATTPLGNAVAERRMKINQVGRVIIASTSTLDSQLSIDGAVEDNRFKIDTQVQNENLFTLGQHTNDNVGVISVFAKSRGTTGTPLVITSGDDLSHMRMLGYDGSTYVTGAEVKFSSTGSIASNQVPTNMTISTMDNSGTLQARLRMTANGRIGLNTTSPDTSAILDLTSTTKGFLPPRMTTTERNNISTPAAALTVYNTSKNKMEYYDGTIWKEFDDIPTFTQGSVIFADSVGDLTEDNTNFFWDNTN
;
A
#
# COMPACT_ATOMS: atom_id res chain seq x y z
N ALA A 1 51.50 -7.30 -63.88
CA ALA A 1 51.05 -6.30 -62.88
C ALA A 1 52.11 -6.22 -61.78
N GLY A 2 52.38 -5.03 -61.23
CA GLY A 2 53.34 -4.81 -60.13
C GLY A 2 54.75 -4.39 -60.54
N LEU A 3 54.99 -4.06 -61.82
CA LEU A 3 56.28 -3.51 -62.28
C LEU A 3 56.31 -2.00 -62.03
N PHE A 4 57.32 -1.53 -61.30
CA PHE A 4 57.59 -0.11 -61.07
C PHE A 4 58.73 0.36 -61.97
N ILE A 5 58.52 1.45 -62.70
CA ILE A 5 59.55 2.08 -63.54
C ILE A 5 59.67 3.56 -63.14
N TYR A 6 60.87 4.11 -63.26
CA TYR A 6 61.03 5.57 -63.24
C TYR A 6 60.93 6.08 -64.69
N ASN A 7 59.81 6.70 -65.03
CA ASN A 7 59.60 7.30 -66.34
C ASN A 7 60.38 8.62 -66.42
N THR A 8 61.55 8.57 -67.04
CA THR A 8 62.46 9.71 -67.17
C THR A 8 61.91 10.84 -68.04
N SER A 9 60.95 10.55 -68.93
CA SER A 9 60.30 11.57 -69.77
C SER A 9 59.32 12.43 -68.98
N LYS A 10 58.69 11.83 -67.96
CA LYS A 10 57.75 12.49 -67.05
C LYS A 10 58.36 12.87 -65.71
N ASN A 11 59.58 12.38 -65.44
CA ASN A 11 60.33 12.52 -64.20
C ASN A 11 59.57 11.98 -62.97
N LYS A 12 58.92 10.82 -63.11
CA LYS A 12 58.03 10.22 -62.11
C LYS A 12 58.18 8.70 -62.03
N ILE A 13 57.80 8.11 -60.91
CA ILE A 13 57.62 6.65 -60.78
C ILE A 13 56.26 6.29 -61.40
N GLU A 14 56.21 5.26 -62.25
CA GLU A 14 55.00 4.66 -62.80
C GLU A 14 54.90 3.19 -62.36
N TYR A 15 53.69 2.72 -62.07
CA TYR A 15 53.42 1.30 -61.78
C TYR A 15 52.44 0.72 -62.80
N TYR A 16 52.69 -0.51 -63.25
CA TYR A 16 51.80 -1.21 -64.19
C TYR A 16 50.81 -2.10 -63.44
N ASN A 17 49.52 -1.74 -63.45
CA ASN A 17 48.48 -2.47 -62.71
C ASN A 17 47.99 -3.75 -63.42
N GLY A 18 48.49 -4.05 -64.61
CA GLY A 18 48.08 -5.21 -65.42
C GLY A 18 47.26 -4.86 -66.66
N THR A 19 46.74 -3.64 -66.75
CA THR A 19 46.04 -3.13 -67.94
C THR A 19 46.62 -1.80 -68.44
N ALA A 20 47.12 -0.94 -67.55
CA ALA A 20 47.74 0.34 -67.91
C ALA A 20 48.88 0.73 -66.95
N TRP A 21 49.72 1.67 -67.38
CA TRP A 21 50.71 2.35 -66.54
C TRP A 21 50.04 3.51 -65.79
N LYS A 22 50.29 3.62 -64.48
CA LYS A 22 49.75 4.64 -63.58
C LYS A 22 50.89 5.40 -62.89
N GLU A 23 50.78 6.72 -62.75
CA GLU A 23 51.83 7.58 -62.16
C GLU A 23 51.70 7.67 -60.63
N ASN A 24 52.84 7.80 -59.94
CA ASN A 24 52.93 7.85 -58.46
C ASN A 24 52.59 9.23 -57.85
N ASP A 25 52.48 10.29 -58.67
CA ASP A 25 52.18 11.65 -58.19
C ASP A 25 50.68 11.97 -58.09
N ASP A 26 49.79 11.04 -58.44
CA ASP A 26 48.34 11.22 -58.30
C ASP A 26 47.84 10.66 -56.96
N ILE A 27 48.58 10.81 -55.85
CA ILE A 27 47.95 10.73 -54.53
C ILE A 27 47.17 12.03 -54.38
N PRO A 28 45.82 12.02 -54.45
CA PRO A 28 45.03 13.23 -54.34
C PRO A 28 45.37 13.94 -53.03
N THR A 29 45.38 15.27 -53.03
CA THR A 29 45.41 16.03 -51.78
C THR A 29 44.10 15.79 -51.04
N PHE A 30 44.17 15.05 -49.93
CA PHE A 30 43.03 14.75 -49.08
C PHE A 30 42.91 15.78 -47.95
N THR A 31 41.70 15.96 -47.47
CA THR A 31 41.44 16.83 -46.32
C THR A 31 42.04 16.19 -45.06
N PRO A 32 42.70 16.96 -44.16
CA PRO A 32 43.12 16.44 -42.86
C PRO A 32 41.92 15.85 -42.09
N GLY A 33 42.10 14.63 -41.57
CA GLY A 33 41.04 13.88 -40.88
C GLY A 33 40.22 12.94 -41.78
N SER A 34 40.43 12.94 -43.11
CA SER A 34 39.75 12.02 -44.02
C SER A 34 40.08 10.56 -43.76
N VAL A 35 39.09 9.68 -43.94
CA VAL A 35 39.35 8.26 -44.14
C VAL A 35 39.33 7.96 -45.65
N ILE A 36 40.38 7.29 -46.14
CA ILE A 36 40.59 7.02 -47.56
C ILE A 36 40.11 5.62 -47.92
N PHE A 37 39.34 5.52 -49.01
CA PHE A 37 38.89 4.26 -49.60
C PHE A 37 39.57 4.04 -50.95
N ALA A 38 39.75 2.78 -51.34
CA ALA A 38 40.12 2.41 -52.70
C ALA A 38 38.87 1.87 -53.41
N ASP A 39 38.53 2.40 -54.57
CA ASP A 39 37.41 1.91 -55.35
C ASP A 39 37.75 0.59 -56.09
N SER A 40 36.78 0.02 -56.82
CA SER A 40 36.98 -1.21 -57.60
C SER A 40 38.03 -1.11 -58.70
N ASN A 41 38.46 0.11 -59.06
CA ASN A 41 39.48 0.39 -60.05
C ASN A 41 40.85 0.69 -59.40
N GLY A 42 40.91 0.74 -58.07
CA GLY A 42 42.11 1.03 -57.28
C GLY A 42 42.40 2.52 -57.13
N ASP A 43 41.47 3.39 -57.52
CA ASP A 43 41.60 4.83 -57.35
C ASP A 43 41.24 5.21 -55.90
N LEU A 44 41.98 6.14 -55.30
CA LEU A 44 41.83 6.56 -53.90
C LEU A 44 40.82 7.72 -53.78
N THR A 45 39.81 7.57 -52.93
CA THR A 45 38.76 8.57 -52.70
C THR A 45 38.54 8.83 -51.21
N GLU A 46 38.10 10.04 -50.85
CA GLU A 46 37.64 10.38 -49.49
C GLU A 46 36.12 10.57 -49.49
N ASP A 47 35.47 10.13 -48.40
CA ASP A 47 34.06 10.46 -48.14
C ASP A 47 33.96 11.30 -46.87
N ASN A 48 34.23 12.59 -47.02
CA ASN A 48 34.12 13.56 -45.93
C ASN A 48 32.68 13.98 -45.63
N ALA A 49 31.70 13.55 -46.42
CA ALA A 49 30.30 13.79 -46.10
C ALA A 49 29.83 12.79 -45.03
N ASN A 50 30.23 11.52 -45.15
CA ASN A 50 29.69 10.45 -44.32
C ASN A 50 30.70 9.82 -43.36
N PHE A 51 32.01 9.92 -43.59
CA PHE A 51 32.97 9.11 -42.85
C PHE A 51 34.35 9.78 -42.70
N HIS A 52 34.51 10.56 -41.62
CA HIS A 52 35.73 11.31 -41.37
C HIS A 52 36.01 11.52 -39.88
N TYR A 53 37.25 11.85 -39.54
CA TYR A 53 37.64 12.37 -38.24
C TYR A 53 37.61 13.90 -38.25
N HIS A 54 36.80 14.48 -37.36
CA HIS A 54 36.66 15.92 -37.25
C HIS A 54 37.74 16.50 -36.32
N ASP A 55 38.81 17.02 -36.92
CA ASP A 55 40.04 17.38 -36.22
C ASP A 55 39.89 18.41 -35.09
N THR A 56 39.03 19.42 -35.26
CA THR A 56 38.82 20.47 -34.23
C THR A 56 38.11 19.94 -32.99
N ASN A 57 37.16 19.01 -33.18
CA ASN A 57 36.30 18.50 -32.12
C ASN A 57 36.79 17.13 -31.60
N LYS A 58 37.82 16.56 -32.22
CA LYS A 58 38.43 15.26 -31.90
C LYS A 58 37.41 14.11 -31.88
N ARG A 59 36.55 14.06 -32.91
CA ARG A 59 35.46 13.08 -33.02
C ARG A 59 35.54 12.30 -34.32
N PHE A 60 35.30 11.00 -34.24
CA PHE A 60 35.04 10.16 -35.41
C PHE A 60 33.56 10.26 -35.80
N ILE A 61 33.27 10.47 -37.09
CA ILE A 61 31.93 10.69 -37.63
C ILE A 61 31.60 9.59 -38.65
N VAL A 62 30.38 9.03 -38.55
CA VAL A 62 29.80 8.04 -39.46
C VAL A 62 28.33 8.42 -39.76
N GLY A 63 27.96 8.71 -41.02
CA GLY A 63 26.60 8.96 -41.57
C GLY A 63 26.33 10.37 -42.19
N ASP A 64 25.26 10.49 -43.01
CA ASP A 64 24.62 11.76 -43.49
C ASP A 64 23.16 11.93 -42.96
N ASP A 65 22.44 12.95 -43.48
CA ASP A 65 21.21 13.61 -42.96
C ASP A 65 19.98 12.71 -42.64
N ALA A 66 20.08 11.39 -42.77
CA ALA A 66 19.12 10.42 -42.20
C ALA A 66 19.52 9.87 -40.80
N SER A 67 20.62 10.38 -40.22
CA SER A 67 20.92 10.45 -38.78
C SER A 67 20.80 9.17 -37.92
N THR A 68 21.33 8.03 -38.41
CA THR A 68 21.53 6.84 -37.57
C THR A 68 22.91 6.19 -37.78
N ILE A 69 23.67 5.97 -36.70
CA ILE A 69 24.81 5.04 -36.73
C ILE A 69 24.26 3.63 -36.57
N ASN A 70 24.14 2.89 -37.66
CA ASN A 70 23.65 1.51 -37.65
C ASN A 70 24.81 0.52 -37.45
N ILE A 71 24.95 -0.02 -36.23
CA ILE A 71 25.90 -1.11 -35.92
C ILE A 71 25.12 -2.42 -35.95
N ALA A 72 25.14 -3.10 -37.10
CA ALA A 72 24.50 -4.40 -37.31
C ALA A 72 25.56 -5.52 -37.37
N GLY A 73 25.19 -6.69 -36.86
CA GLY A 73 26.01 -7.91 -36.87
C GLY A 73 25.16 -9.06 -37.35
N GLY A 74 25.80 -10.13 -37.83
CA GLY A 74 25.12 -11.36 -38.25
C GLY A 74 24.54 -12.14 -37.05
N ASN A 75 24.62 -13.47 -37.07
CA ASN A 75 24.08 -14.33 -36.00
C ASN A 75 24.83 -14.22 -34.64
N VAL A 76 25.73 -13.26 -34.48
CA VAL A 76 26.52 -13.02 -33.26
C VAL A 76 26.15 -11.66 -32.72
N GLY A 77 25.89 -11.57 -31.42
CA GLY A 77 25.43 -10.33 -30.76
C GLY A 77 26.34 -9.14 -31.10
N THR A 78 25.72 -8.01 -31.45
CA THR A 78 26.43 -6.74 -31.60
C THR A 78 26.63 -6.10 -30.23
N THR A 79 27.83 -5.61 -29.97
CA THR A 79 28.16 -4.93 -28.71
C THR A 79 28.91 -3.64 -29.01
N ILE A 80 28.46 -2.55 -28.41
CA ILE A 80 29.23 -1.32 -28.29
C ILE A 80 29.85 -1.37 -26.90
N ALA A 81 31.16 -1.53 -26.83
CA ALA A 81 31.89 -1.59 -25.57
C ALA A 81 32.82 -0.38 -25.42
N SER A 82 32.97 0.10 -24.19
CA SER A 82 33.97 1.09 -23.80
C SER A 82 34.64 0.58 -22.54
N TYR A 83 35.96 0.75 -22.46
CA TYR A 83 36.79 0.29 -21.35
C TYR A 83 37.65 1.46 -20.87
N THR A 84 37.82 1.58 -19.56
CA THR A 84 38.73 2.54 -18.92
C THR A 84 39.32 1.87 -17.68
N GLU A 85 40.57 2.16 -17.37
CA GLU A 85 41.31 1.52 -16.25
C GLU A 85 41.55 2.48 -15.07
N ASP A 86 41.21 3.77 -15.22
CA ASP A 86 41.32 4.80 -14.18
C ASP A 86 39.94 5.16 -13.58
N GLY A 87 39.92 5.90 -12.46
CA GLY A 87 38.70 6.36 -11.77
C GLY A 87 37.77 7.30 -12.56
N THR A 88 37.98 7.42 -13.88
CA THR A 88 37.12 8.18 -14.81
C THR A 88 35.89 7.35 -15.16
N PRO A 89 34.66 7.88 -15.04
CA PRO A 89 33.45 7.14 -15.37
C PRO A 89 33.27 6.95 -16.88
N ILE A 90 32.71 5.82 -17.27
CA ILE A 90 32.19 5.60 -18.62
C ILE A 90 30.77 6.17 -18.68
N ASN A 91 30.51 7.07 -19.63
CA ASN A 91 29.21 7.72 -19.79
C ASN A 91 28.55 7.30 -21.11
N LEU A 92 27.27 6.93 -21.04
CA LEU A 92 26.38 6.93 -22.19
C LEU A 92 25.59 8.26 -22.16
N HIS A 93 26.02 9.25 -22.94
CA HIS A 93 25.46 10.60 -22.89
C HIS A 93 24.76 10.98 -24.20
N GLY A 94 23.46 11.28 -24.13
CA GLY A 94 22.69 11.92 -25.19
C GLY A 94 22.16 13.27 -24.72
N ALA A 95 22.39 14.31 -25.51
CA ALA A 95 21.86 15.65 -25.25
C ALA A 95 21.11 16.17 -26.46
N LYS A 96 19.99 16.86 -26.22
CA LYS A 96 19.18 17.51 -27.24
C LYS A 96 18.96 18.97 -26.85
N PHE A 97 19.38 19.89 -27.71
CA PHE A 97 19.20 21.32 -27.54
C PHE A 97 18.18 21.81 -28.57
N HIS A 98 16.92 22.01 -28.15
CA HIS A 98 15.86 22.53 -29.01
C HIS A 98 14.71 23.09 -28.16
N ASP A 99 13.96 24.06 -28.72
CA ASP A 99 12.84 24.75 -28.03
C ASP A 99 11.49 24.03 -28.15
N GLY A 100 11.47 22.81 -28.72
CA GLY A 100 10.25 22.01 -28.89
C GLY A 100 9.96 21.12 -27.66
N THR A 101 8.88 20.33 -27.73
CA THR A 101 8.44 19.49 -26.60
C THR A 101 8.99 18.06 -26.59
N ALA A 102 9.55 17.57 -27.70
CA ALA A 102 10.01 16.18 -27.83
C ALA A 102 11.28 15.89 -27.00
N PRO A 103 11.34 14.84 -26.15
CA PRO A 103 12.48 14.59 -25.29
C PRO A 103 13.68 13.95 -26.01
N ALA A 104 14.86 13.99 -25.41
CA ALA A 104 15.90 13.00 -25.69
C ALA A 104 15.44 11.63 -25.14
N SER A 105 15.70 10.53 -25.87
CA SER A 105 15.17 9.22 -25.48
C SER A 105 16.18 8.09 -25.68
N VAL A 106 16.02 7.04 -24.88
CA VAL A 106 16.63 5.72 -25.09
C VAL A 106 15.47 4.77 -25.37
N ALA A 107 15.49 4.10 -26.52
CA ALA A 107 14.44 3.18 -26.93
C ALA A 107 15.02 1.78 -27.10
N LEU A 108 14.41 0.80 -26.43
CA LEU A 108 14.67 -0.62 -26.64
C LEU A 108 13.47 -1.19 -27.40
N THR A 109 13.73 -1.86 -28.52
CA THR A 109 12.69 -2.40 -29.39
C THR A 109 12.85 -3.91 -29.56
N LYS A 110 11.71 -4.61 -29.53
CA LYS A 110 11.66 -6.06 -29.70
C LYS A 110 10.51 -6.41 -30.62
N SER A 111 10.82 -7.17 -31.66
CA SER A 111 9.85 -7.95 -32.44
C SER A 111 10.22 -9.43 -32.37
N ARG A 112 9.29 -10.31 -32.71
CA ARG A 112 9.64 -11.66 -33.18
C ARG A 112 9.92 -11.60 -34.68
N GLY A 113 10.29 -12.73 -35.30
CA GLY A 113 10.61 -12.77 -36.72
C GLY A 113 12.00 -12.21 -37.04
N THR A 114 12.14 -11.59 -38.20
CA THR A 114 13.41 -10.99 -38.66
C THR A 114 13.27 -9.48 -38.84
N ILE A 115 14.38 -8.78 -39.01
CA ILE A 115 14.37 -7.34 -39.32
C ILE A 115 13.57 -7.06 -40.61
N ALA A 116 13.68 -7.95 -41.61
CA ALA A 116 12.97 -7.83 -42.88
C ALA A 116 11.49 -8.28 -42.82
N SER A 117 11.12 -9.08 -41.81
CA SER A 117 9.77 -9.61 -41.63
C SER A 117 9.48 -9.77 -40.13
N PRO A 118 9.17 -8.67 -39.43
CA PRO A 118 8.88 -8.71 -38.00
C PRO A 118 7.52 -9.34 -37.76
N THR A 119 7.42 -10.13 -36.69
CA THR A 119 6.17 -10.71 -36.20
C THR A 119 5.87 -10.23 -34.78
N ILE A 120 4.60 -10.33 -34.40
CA ILE A 120 4.10 -9.85 -33.11
C ILE A 120 4.79 -10.58 -31.94
N VAL A 121 5.08 -9.84 -30.87
CA VAL A 121 5.54 -10.40 -29.59
C VAL A 121 4.38 -11.11 -28.88
N GLN A 122 4.69 -11.98 -27.93
CA GLN A 122 3.74 -12.79 -27.17
C GLN A 122 3.81 -12.46 -25.68
N ASP A 123 2.77 -12.84 -24.92
CA ASP A 123 2.78 -12.73 -23.46
C ASP A 123 4.05 -13.36 -22.86
N GLY A 124 4.68 -12.65 -21.92
CA GLY A 124 5.94 -13.02 -21.30
C GLY A 124 7.21 -12.70 -22.10
N ASP A 125 7.12 -12.11 -23.30
CA ASP A 125 8.30 -11.68 -24.05
C ASP A 125 9.02 -10.51 -23.36
N GLY A 126 10.33 -10.61 -23.15
CA GLY A 126 11.16 -9.49 -22.70
C GLY A 126 11.31 -8.43 -23.79
N THR A 127 10.89 -7.20 -23.50
CA THR A 127 10.92 -6.06 -24.45
C THR A 127 12.11 -5.12 -24.22
N GLY A 128 12.67 -5.10 -23.01
CA GLY A 128 13.79 -4.26 -22.64
C GLY A 128 14.46 -4.72 -21.35
N ASN A 129 15.77 -4.53 -21.25
CA ASN A 129 16.55 -4.89 -20.06
C ASN A 129 17.73 -3.92 -19.87
N ILE A 130 17.85 -3.37 -18.68
CA ILE A 130 19.03 -2.63 -18.20
C ILE A 130 19.59 -3.45 -17.04
N THR A 131 20.76 -4.04 -17.23
CA THR A 131 21.38 -4.95 -16.27
C THR A 131 22.64 -4.33 -15.68
N PHE A 132 22.79 -4.42 -14.37
CA PHE A 132 23.93 -3.91 -13.62
C PHE A 132 24.78 -5.09 -13.17
N TYR A 133 26.03 -5.16 -13.65
CA TYR A 133 26.98 -6.21 -13.29
C TYR A 133 28.04 -5.70 -12.31
N GLY A 134 28.51 -6.58 -11.43
CA GLY A 134 29.69 -6.36 -10.58
C GLY A 134 30.66 -7.53 -10.69
N TYR A 135 31.96 -7.27 -10.58
CA TYR A 135 32.97 -8.32 -10.52
C TYR A 135 33.04 -8.90 -9.10
N ASP A 136 32.81 -10.19 -8.93
CA ASP A 136 32.75 -10.85 -7.61
C ASP A 136 34.13 -11.32 -7.09
N GLY A 137 35.20 -11.04 -7.84
CA GLY A 137 36.56 -11.56 -7.59
C GLY A 137 36.96 -12.71 -8.50
N ASN A 138 36.02 -13.27 -9.28
CA ASN A 138 36.29 -14.31 -10.27
C ASN A 138 35.61 -14.00 -11.62
N THR A 139 34.30 -13.68 -11.60
CA THR A 139 33.50 -13.39 -12.80
C THR A 139 32.57 -12.18 -12.57
N PHE A 140 32.11 -11.56 -13.66
CA PHE A 140 31.05 -10.57 -13.56
C PHE A 140 29.70 -11.24 -13.27
N GLN A 141 29.02 -10.82 -12.21
CA GLN A 141 27.71 -11.30 -11.79
C GLN A 141 26.68 -10.19 -11.88
N GLU A 142 25.43 -10.56 -12.18
CA GLU A 142 24.31 -9.63 -12.15
C GLU A 142 24.00 -9.23 -10.69
N ALA A 143 24.04 -7.93 -10.41
CA ALA A 143 23.71 -7.36 -9.11
C ALA A 143 22.25 -6.89 -9.04
N ALA A 144 21.74 -6.32 -10.15
CA ALA A 144 20.38 -5.81 -10.26
C ALA A 144 19.97 -5.65 -11.73
N ALA A 145 18.67 -5.51 -11.97
CA ALA A 145 18.14 -5.17 -13.29
C ALA A 145 16.85 -4.35 -13.24
N ILE A 146 16.62 -3.60 -14.31
CA ILE A 146 15.33 -2.99 -14.66
C ILE A 146 14.86 -3.63 -15.96
N GLN A 147 13.71 -4.27 -15.94
CA GLN A 147 13.26 -5.14 -17.03
C GLN A 147 11.83 -4.80 -17.44
N SER A 148 11.54 -4.85 -18.74
CA SER A 148 10.18 -4.75 -19.26
C SER A 148 9.77 -5.99 -20.02
N PHE A 149 8.50 -6.37 -19.89
CA PHE A 149 7.91 -7.55 -20.54
C PHE A 149 6.56 -7.22 -21.13
N VAL A 150 6.17 -7.99 -22.15
CA VAL A 150 4.76 -8.12 -22.54
C VAL A 150 4.00 -8.81 -21.42
N ASP A 151 2.85 -8.25 -21.03
CA ASP A 151 2.05 -8.66 -19.87
C ASP A 151 0.58 -8.77 -20.28
N ASP A 152 0.24 -9.90 -20.91
CA ASP A 152 -1.00 -10.24 -21.66
C ASP A 152 -0.82 -10.22 -23.20
N THR A 153 -1.80 -10.73 -23.93
CA THR A 153 -1.76 -10.97 -25.39
C THR A 153 -1.79 -9.66 -26.17
N PRO A 154 -0.74 -9.32 -26.94
CA PRO A 154 -0.74 -8.11 -27.77
C PRO A 154 -1.75 -8.16 -28.92
N GLY A 155 -2.32 -7.00 -29.25
CA GLY A 155 -3.27 -6.81 -30.35
C GLY A 155 -2.78 -5.77 -31.36
N ALA A 156 -3.59 -5.52 -32.40
CA ALA A 156 -3.33 -4.42 -33.32
C ALA A 156 -3.45 -3.08 -32.57
N ALA A 157 -2.36 -2.30 -32.53
CA ALA A 157 -2.23 -1.07 -31.74
C ALA A 157 -2.38 -1.25 -30.22
N ASP A 158 -2.22 -2.47 -29.72
CA ASP A 158 -2.30 -2.80 -28.29
C ASP A 158 -1.04 -3.56 -27.86
N MET A 159 -0.39 -3.07 -26.81
CA MET A 159 0.87 -3.59 -26.29
C MET A 159 0.84 -3.56 -24.77
N PRO A 160 0.17 -4.52 -24.13
CA PRO A 160 0.11 -4.56 -22.68
C PRO A 160 1.50 -4.88 -22.14
N GLY A 161 2.05 -3.96 -21.33
CA GLY A 161 3.43 -4.00 -20.87
C GLY A 161 3.54 -3.94 -19.36
N SER A 162 4.56 -4.60 -18.82
CA SER A 162 4.95 -4.50 -17.41
C SER A 162 6.39 -4.04 -17.26
N LEU A 163 6.68 -3.44 -16.10
CA LEU A 163 8.02 -3.00 -15.69
C LEU A 163 8.39 -3.64 -14.36
N PHE A 164 9.60 -4.16 -14.25
CA PHE A 164 10.13 -4.80 -13.05
C PHE A 164 11.41 -4.15 -12.56
N PHE A 165 11.61 -4.18 -11.24
CA PHE A 165 12.88 -3.93 -10.58
C PHE A 165 13.33 -5.21 -9.88
N ALA A 166 14.56 -5.64 -10.13
CA ALA A 166 15.12 -6.89 -9.63
C ALA A 166 16.44 -6.66 -8.88
N THR A 167 16.68 -7.45 -7.82
CA THR A 167 17.93 -7.44 -7.05
C THR A 167 18.39 -8.86 -6.76
N THR A 168 19.70 -9.08 -6.78
CA THR A 168 20.32 -10.37 -6.44
C THR A 168 20.49 -10.48 -4.92
N PRO A 169 19.82 -11.44 -4.24
CA PRO A 169 20.01 -11.65 -2.82
C PRO A 169 21.39 -12.26 -2.51
N LEU A 170 21.87 -12.05 -1.28
CA LEU A 170 23.15 -12.60 -0.81
C LEU A 170 23.18 -14.14 -0.97
N GLY A 171 24.25 -14.64 -1.59
CA GLY A 171 24.45 -16.08 -1.82
C GLY A 171 23.73 -16.63 -3.05
N ASN A 172 23.08 -15.79 -3.86
CA ASN A 172 22.49 -16.15 -5.14
C ASN A 172 23.28 -15.55 -6.30
N ALA A 173 23.24 -16.18 -7.47
CA ALA A 173 23.91 -15.72 -8.69
C ALA A 173 22.94 -15.03 -9.67
N VAL A 174 21.63 -14.99 -9.36
CA VAL A 174 20.58 -14.46 -10.26
C VAL A 174 19.73 -13.43 -9.54
N ALA A 175 19.41 -12.34 -10.24
CA ALA A 175 18.52 -11.31 -9.73
C ALA A 175 17.07 -11.82 -9.65
N GLU A 176 16.40 -11.52 -8.54
CA GLU A 176 14.99 -11.83 -8.33
C GLU A 176 14.16 -10.55 -8.44
N ARG A 177 12.97 -10.64 -9.04
CA ARG A 177 12.04 -9.51 -9.16
C ARG A 177 11.48 -9.12 -7.79
N ARG A 178 11.59 -7.85 -7.43
CA ARG A 178 11.14 -7.28 -6.14
C ARG A 178 9.91 -6.40 -6.28
N MET A 179 9.81 -5.68 -7.38
CA MET A 179 8.70 -4.78 -7.69
C MET A 179 8.24 -4.98 -9.14
N LYS A 180 6.92 -4.95 -9.37
CA LYS A 180 6.27 -4.95 -10.69
C LYS A 180 5.31 -3.76 -10.79
N ILE A 181 5.29 -3.10 -11.94
CA ILE A 181 4.17 -2.30 -12.42
C ILE A 181 3.55 -3.08 -13.57
N ASN A 182 2.29 -3.51 -13.45
CA ASN A 182 1.63 -4.33 -14.47
C ASN A 182 0.91 -3.48 -15.54
N GLN A 183 0.36 -4.14 -16.55
CA GLN A 183 -0.33 -3.50 -17.68
C GLN A 183 -1.56 -2.66 -17.30
N VAL A 184 -2.16 -2.90 -16.13
CA VAL A 184 -3.27 -2.08 -15.60
C VAL A 184 -2.81 -0.98 -14.64
N GLY A 185 -1.50 -0.77 -14.48
CA GLY A 185 -0.91 0.29 -13.66
C GLY A 185 -0.77 -0.04 -12.16
N ARG A 186 -1.00 -1.30 -11.75
CA ARG A 186 -0.85 -1.71 -10.34
C ARG A 186 0.62 -1.90 -10.00
N VAL A 187 1.03 -1.34 -8.86
CA VAL A 187 2.33 -1.56 -8.24
C VAL A 187 2.26 -2.73 -7.27
N ILE A 188 3.10 -3.74 -7.49
CA ILE A 188 3.26 -4.92 -6.63
C ILE A 188 4.68 -4.89 -6.08
N ILE A 189 4.82 -4.95 -4.76
CA ILE A 189 6.09 -5.15 -4.05
C ILE A 189 5.95 -6.49 -3.35
N ALA A 190 6.73 -7.51 -3.70
CA ALA A 190 6.51 -8.85 -3.18
C ALA A 190 7.82 -9.63 -3.01
N SER A 191 7.88 -10.45 -1.96
CA SER A 191 8.95 -11.45 -1.73
C SER A 191 8.65 -12.81 -2.37
N THR A 192 7.41 -13.08 -2.83
CA THR A 192 7.01 -14.32 -3.52
C THR A 192 5.86 -14.11 -4.52
N SER A 193 5.80 -14.97 -5.54
CA SER A 193 5.05 -14.85 -6.79
C SER A 193 3.53 -15.08 -6.74
N THR A 194 2.87 -15.01 -5.60
CA THR A 194 1.41 -15.19 -5.52
C THR A 194 0.69 -13.84 -5.49
N LEU A 195 0.19 -13.46 -6.66
CA LEU A 195 -0.58 -12.25 -6.95
C LEU A 195 -2.02 -12.39 -6.43
N ASP A 196 -2.27 -11.99 -5.18
CA ASP A 196 -3.67 -11.76 -4.73
C ASP A 196 -3.83 -10.56 -3.78
N SER A 197 -2.76 -9.89 -3.37
CA SER A 197 -2.84 -8.66 -2.57
C SER A 197 -2.48 -7.41 -3.38
N GLN A 198 -3.49 -6.55 -3.54
CA GLN A 198 -3.35 -5.12 -3.81
C GLN A 198 -2.36 -4.53 -2.77
N LEU A 199 -1.17 -4.11 -3.21
CA LEU A 199 -0.05 -3.63 -2.37
C LEU A 199 0.20 -4.48 -1.10
N SER A 200 0.90 -5.62 -1.22
CA SER A 200 1.48 -6.31 -0.06
C SER A 200 2.73 -5.54 0.41
N ILE A 201 2.81 -5.17 1.69
CA ILE A 201 4.04 -4.69 2.33
C ILE A 201 4.41 -5.72 3.40
N ASP A 202 4.96 -6.86 2.96
CA ASP A 202 5.45 -7.92 3.84
C ASP A 202 6.94 -7.68 4.13
N GLY A 203 7.26 -6.94 5.19
CA GLY A 203 8.61 -6.85 5.72
C GLY A 203 8.90 -7.95 6.76
N ALA A 204 10.11 -8.49 6.76
CA ALA A 204 10.55 -9.55 7.66
C ALA A 204 10.97 -9.06 9.08
N VAL A 205 10.58 -7.85 9.50
CA VAL A 205 11.03 -7.21 10.75
C VAL A 205 9.86 -6.58 11.50
N GLU A 206 9.96 -6.51 12.83
CA GLU A 206 8.88 -6.24 13.82
C GLU A 206 8.10 -4.91 13.69
N ASP A 207 8.37 -4.08 12.68
CA ASP A 207 7.90 -2.69 12.57
C ASP A 207 7.29 -2.32 11.20
N ASN A 208 6.61 -3.24 10.50
CA ASN A 208 5.86 -2.89 9.29
C ASN A 208 4.63 -2.04 9.63
N ARG A 209 4.77 -0.71 9.54
CA ARG A 209 3.65 0.22 9.60
C ARG A 209 3.37 0.78 8.21
N PHE A 210 2.25 0.37 7.60
CA PHE A 210 1.69 1.12 6.46
C PHE A 210 1.15 2.46 6.98
N LYS A 211 1.95 3.52 6.80
CA LYS A 211 1.61 4.88 7.23
C LYS A 211 1.08 5.66 6.04
N ILE A 212 -0.15 6.19 6.15
CA ILE A 212 -0.70 7.18 5.24
C ILE A 212 -0.75 8.49 6.03
N ASP A 213 -0.07 9.54 5.56
CA ASP A 213 -0.16 10.89 6.12
C ASP A 213 -0.77 11.83 5.07
N THR A 214 -1.65 12.75 5.48
CA THR A 214 -2.15 13.83 4.62
C THR A 214 -1.87 15.19 5.27
N GLN A 215 -1.49 16.17 4.45
CA GLN A 215 -1.39 17.59 4.84
C GLN A 215 -2.50 18.45 4.22
N VAL A 216 -3.46 17.84 3.54
CA VAL A 216 -4.54 18.53 2.85
C VAL A 216 -5.72 18.71 3.81
N GLN A 217 -6.22 19.94 3.92
CA GLN A 217 -7.40 20.27 4.73
C GLN A 217 -8.66 19.74 4.02
N ASN A 218 -9.57 19.11 4.78
CA ASN A 218 -10.92 18.69 4.34
C ASN A 218 -11.03 17.45 3.42
N GLU A 219 -10.09 16.49 3.48
CA GLU A 219 -10.21 15.20 2.78
C GLU A 219 -10.08 14.00 3.72
N ASN A 220 -10.67 12.86 3.34
CA ASN A 220 -10.51 11.59 4.05
C ASN A 220 -9.09 11.04 3.83
N LEU A 221 -8.36 10.77 4.91
CA LEU A 221 -7.04 10.13 4.84
C LEU A 221 -7.10 8.67 4.38
N PHE A 222 -8.14 7.95 4.78
CA PHE A 222 -8.36 6.54 4.45
C PHE A 222 -9.87 6.27 4.36
N THR A 223 -10.33 5.73 3.23
CA THR A 223 -11.74 5.35 3.02
C THR A 223 -11.81 3.87 2.69
N LEU A 224 -12.62 3.13 3.45
CA LEU A 224 -13.08 1.79 3.05
C LEU A 224 -14.51 1.92 2.52
N GLY A 225 -14.71 1.67 1.23
CA GLY A 225 -16.01 1.81 0.58
C GLY A 225 -16.35 0.59 -0.27
N GLN A 226 -17.62 0.17 -0.21
CA GLN A 226 -18.19 -0.88 -1.05
C GLN A 226 -19.52 -0.38 -1.62
N HIS A 227 -19.72 -0.59 -2.91
CA HIS A 227 -20.94 -0.22 -3.63
C HIS A 227 -21.55 -1.47 -4.25
N THR A 228 -22.40 -2.15 -3.48
CA THR A 228 -23.09 -3.39 -3.87
C THR A 228 -24.57 -3.31 -3.51
N ASN A 229 -25.38 -4.17 -4.14
CA ASN A 229 -26.80 -4.33 -3.86
C ASN A 229 -27.10 -5.53 -2.93
N ASP A 230 -26.06 -6.18 -2.41
CA ASP A 230 -26.17 -7.24 -1.41
C ASP A 230 -26.33 -6.65 0.01
N ASN A 231 -26.50 -7.53 1.00
CA ASN A 231 -26.64 -7.14 2.40
C ASN A 231 -25.30 -7.17 3.17
N VAL A 232 -24.16 -7.27 2.46
CA VAL A 232 -22.83 -7.37 3.06
C VAL A 232 -22.08 -6.08 2.83
N GLY A 233 -21.71 -5.40 3.91
CA GLY A 233 -20.85 -4.22 3.85
C GLY A 233 -19.37 -4.57 3.91
N VAL A 234 -18.54 -3.52 3.86
CA VAL A 234 -17.10 -3.60 4.08
C VAL A 234 -16.80 -4.30 5.41
N ILE A 235 -15.90 -5.29 5.38
CA ILE A 235 -15.37 -5.95 6.58
C ILE A 235 -13.90 -5.55 6.78
N SER A 236 -13.60 -4.96 7.93
CA SER A 236 -12.22 -4.75 8.39
C SER A 236 -11.79 -5.94 9.27
N VAL A 237 -10.74 -6.65 8.86
CA VAL A 237 -10.21 -7.81 9.59
C VAL A 237 -8.91 -7.43 10.30
N PHE A 238 -8.86 -7.68 11.60
CA PHE A 238 -7.65 -7.58 12.41
C PHE A 238 -7.34 -8.96 12.98
N ALA A 239 -6.19 -9.51 12.63
CA ALA A 239 -5.79 -10.84 13.06
C ALA A 239 -4.49 -10.76 13.86
N LYS A 240 -4.42 -11.58 14.92
CA LYS A 240 -3.21 -11.77 15.71
C LYS A 240 -2.94 -13.25 15.88
N SER A 241 -1.73 -13.65 15.54
CA SER A 241 -1.10 -14.86 16.04
C SER A 241 0.11 -14.46 16.89
N ARG A 242 0.66 -15.43 17.62
CA ARG A 242 2.06 -15.39 18.05
C ARG A 242 2.93 -16.05 16.97
N GLY A 243 4.24 -16.13 17.16
CA GLY A 243 5.14 -16.73 16.18
C GLY A 243 5.37 -15.82 14.97
N THR A 244 5.57 -16.42 13.80
CA THR A 244 5.80 -15.70 12.53
C THR A 244 4.64 -15.91 11.57
N THR A 245 4.58 -15.14 10.49
CA THR A 245 3.58 -15.32 9.42
C THR A 245 3.67 -16.70 8.76
N GLY A 246 4.87 -17.28 8.63
CA GLY A 246 5.08 -18.63 8.10
C GLY A 246 4.86 -19.76 9.11
N THR A 247 4.95 -19.47 10.41
CA THR A 247 4.73 -20.44 11.50
C THR A 247 3.95 -19.79 12.65
N PRO A 248 2.62 -19.57 12.47
CA PRO A 248 1.81 -18.91 13.48
C PRO A 248 1.62 -19.81 14.69
N LEU A 249 1.72 -19.21 15.88
CA LEU A 249 1.45 -19.83 17.17
C LEU A 249 0.15 -19.30 17.76
N VAL A 250 -0.47 -20.13 18.60
CA VAL A 250 -1.72 -19.80 19.31
C VAL A 250 -1.48 -18.63 20.25
N ILE A 251 -2.42 -17.68 20.27
CA ILE A 251 -2.45 -16.58 21.24
C ILE A 251 -2.80 -17.07 22.65
N THR A 252 -2.56 -16.25 23.67
CA THR A 252 -2.87 -16.55 25.07
C THR A 252 -3.86 -15.56 25.64
N SER A 253 -4.66 -15.96 26.63
CA SER A 253 -5.54 -15.03 27.37
C SER A 253 -4.78 -13.78 27.82
N GLY A 254 -5.39 -12.61 27.59
CA GLY A 254 -4.77 -11.32 27.84
C GLY A 254 -4.01 -10.73 26.64
N ASP A 255 -3.86 -11.47 25.54
CA ASP A 255 -3.31 -10.92 24.32
C ASP A 255 -4.23 -9.88 23.71
N ASP A 256 -3.65 -8.74 23.34
CA ASP A 256 -4.32 -7.66 22.63
C ASP A 256 -4.43 -8.01 21.15
N LEU A 257 -5.66 -8.16 20.65
CA LEU A 257 -5.93 -8.55 19.26
C LEU A 257 -5.85 -7.35 18.33
N SER A 258 -6.42 -6.22 18.76
CA SER A 258 -6.40 -4.97 18.01
C SER A 258 -6.72 -3.78 18.90
N HIS A 259 -6.31 -2.60 18.43
CA HIS A 259 -6.64 -1.32 19.04
C HIS A 259 -7.04 -0.33 17.95
N MET A 260 -8.04 0.49 18.24
CA MET A 260 -8.28 1.76 17.55
C MET A 260 -7.93 2.87 18.53
N ARG A 261 -6.90 3.66 18.22
CA ARG A 261 -6.41 4.73 19.09
C ARG A 261 -6.64 6.10 18.47
N MET A 262 -7.11 7.02 19.29
CA MET A 262 -7.30 8.42 18.94
C MET A 262 -6.18 9.20 19.62
N LEU A 263 -5.24 9.70 18.82
CA LEU A 263 -4.10 10.45 19.33
C LEU A 263 -4.31 11.96 19.10
N GLY A 264 -3.87 12.76 20.06
CA GLY A 264 -3.74 14.21 19.94
C GLY A 264 -2.30 14.64 20.19
N TYR A 265 -1.81 15.64 19.46
CA TYR A 265 -0.51 16.24 19.75
C TYR A 265 -0.65 17.22 20.91
N ASP A 266 0.08 16.98 22.01
CA ASP A 266 -0.01 17.79 23.24
C ASP A 266 0.91 19.03 23.24
N GLY A 267 1.62 19.26 22.13
CA GLY A 267 2.67 20.29 22.02
C GLY A 267 4.09 19.71 21.99
N SER A 268 4.28 18.46 22.40
CA SER A 268 5.57 17.75 22.36
C SER A 268 5.48 16.37 21.71
N THR A 269 4.43 15.60 22.02
CA THR A 269 4.24 14.23 21.52
C THR A 269 2.78 13.97 21.17
N TYR A 270 2.55 12.95 20.35
CA TYR A 270 1.20 12.43 20.15
C TYR A 270 0.84 11.48 21.29
N VAL A 271 -0.23 11.80 22.02
CA VAL A 271 -0.72 11.05 23.18
C VAL A 271 -2.08 10.45 22.87
N THR A 272 -2.33 9.21 23.31
CA THR A 272 -3.62 8.54 23.11
C THR A 272 -4.67 9.10 24.07
N GLY A 273 -5.62 9.89 23.56
CA GLY A 273 -6.72 10.44 24.36
C GLY A 273 -7.90 9.47 24.54
N ALA A 274 -8.10 8.55 23.60
CA ALA A 274 -9.11 7.51 23.70
C ALA A 274 -8.68 6.24 22.95
N GLU A 275 -9.19 5.10 23.38
CA GLU A 275 -8.89 3.80 22.79
C GLU A 275 -10.10 2.88 22.80
N VAL A 276 -10.31 2.16 21.70
CA VAL A 276 -11.13 0.95 21.65
C VAL A 276 -10.19 -0.24 21.51
N LYS A 277 -10.21 -1.14 22.49
CA LYS A 277 -9.30 -2.29 22.60
C LYS A 277 -10.07 -3.59 22.58
N PHE A 278 -9.59 -4.55 21.80
CA PHE A 278 -10.06 -5.93 21.78
C PHE A 278 -8.98 -6.83 22.34
N SER A 279 -9.31 -7.60 23.38
CA SER A 279 -8.34 -8.46 24.09
C SER A 279 -8.92 -9.84 24.33
N SER A 280 -8.14 -10.86 24.04
CA SER A 280 -8.50 -12.25 24.31
C SER A 280 -8.60 -12.51 25.81
N THR A 281 -9.42 -13.48 26.21
CA THR A 281 -9.65 -13.82 27.61
C THR A 281 -10.07 -15.28 27.77
N GLY A 282 -9.90 -15.83 28.96
CA GLY A 282 -10.35 -17.19 29.28
C GLY A 282 -9.56 -18.25 28.51
N SER A 283 -10.17 -19.42 28.30
CA SER A 283 -9.51 -20.53 27.60
C SER A 283 -9.45 -20.27 26.09
N ILE A 284 -8.26 -20.33 25.51
CA ILE A 284 -8.02 -20.23 24.06
C ILE A 284 -7.81 -21.64 23.49
N ALA A 285 -8.61 -22.01 22.50
CA ALA A 285 -8.56 -23.32 21.85
C ALA A 285 -9.04 -23.25 20.40
N SER A 286 -9.06 -24.38 19.70
CA SER A 286 -9.61 -24.48 18.33
C SER A 286 -11.04 -23.96 18.30
N ASN A 287 -11.32 -23.00 17.41
CA ASN A 287 -12.62 -22.31 17.27
C ASN A 287 -13.10 -21.56 18.53
N GLN A 288 -12.21 -21.31 19.50
CA GLN A 288 -12.55 -20.66 20.76
C GLN A 288 -11.54 -19.56 21.08
N VAL A 289 -11.96 -18.31 20.88
CA VAL A 289 -11.20 -17.11 21.24
C VAL A 289 -12.12 -16.11 21.95
N PRO A 290 -12.48 -16.37 23.22
CA PRO A 290 -13.34 -15.45 23.96
C PRO A 290 -12.62 -14.10 24.04
N THR A 291 -13.32 -13.02 23.72
CA THR A 291 -12.73 -11.69 23.54
C THR A 291 -13.54 -10.64 24.29
N ASN A 292 -12.86 -9.80 25.04
CA ASN A 292 -13.45 -8.61 25.63
C ASN A 292 -13.22 -7.40 24.71
N MET A 293 -14.19 -6.51 24.67
CA MET A 293 -14.05 -5.16 24.11
C MET A 293 -14.00 -4.15 25.26
N THR A 294 -13.09 -3.18 25.20
CA THR A 294 -12.96 -2.12 26.20
C THR A 294 -12.83 -0.77 25.51
N ILE A 295 -13.56 0.22 25.99
CA ILE A 295 -13.40 1.62 25.58
C ILE A 295 -12.79 2.38 26.76
N SER A 296 -11.67 3.01 26.50
CA SER A 296 -10.92 3.80 27.47
C SER A 296 -10.86 5.26 27.05
N THR A 297 -10.97 6.18 28.01
CA THR A 297 -10.78 7.61 27.78
C THR A 297 -9.80 8.19 28.78
N MET A 298 -9.02 9.16 28.31
CA MET A 298 -8.14 9.95 29.15
C MET A 298 -8.96 10.96 29.95
N ASP A 299 -8.67 11.08 31.24
CA ASP A 299 -9.20 12.16 32.06
C ASP A 299 -8.23 13.36 32.12
N ASN A 300 -8.63 14.41 32.84
CA ASN A 300 -7.81 15.63 32.99
C ASN A 300 -6.48 15.40 33.75
N SER A 301 -6.26 14.21 34.32
CA SER A 301 -4.98 13.83 34.93
C SER A 301 -3.99 13.24 33.93
N GLY A 302 -4.39 13.08 32.66
CA GLY A 302 -3.55 12.50 31.62
C GLY A 302 -3.55 10.96 31.62
N THR A 303 -4.45 10.32 32.38
CA THR A 303 -4.49 8.85 32.51
C THR A 303 -5.64 8.26 31.72
N LEU A 304 -5.36 7.29 30.84
CA LEU A 304 -6.38 6.46 30.21
C LEU A 304 -7.02 5.53 31.24
N GLN A 305 -8.35 5.58 31.34
CA GLN A 305 -9.11 4.71 32.23
C GLN A 305 -10.18 3.96 31.43
N ALA A 306 -10.34 2.67 31.72
CA ALA A 306 -11.40 1.86 31.15
C ALA A 306 -12.77 2.40 31.62
N ARG A 307 -13.59 2.86 30.67
CA ARG A 307 -14.91 3.42 30.96
C ARG A 307 -16.03 2.43 30.67
N LEU A 308 -15.99 1.79 29.51
CA LEU A 308 -16.95 0.77 29.09
C LEU A 308 -16.21 -0.53 28.85
N ARG A 309 -16.78 -1.64 29.31
CA ARG A 309 -16.27 -2.97 29.02
C ARG A 309 -17.40 -3.91 28.65
N MET A 310 -17.25 -4.61 27.53
CA MET A 310 -18.08 -5.75 27.18
C MET A 310 -17.24 -7.00 27.34
N THR A 311 -17.71 -7.91 28.20
CA THR A 311 -17.00 -9.18 28.44
C THR A 311 -17.35 -10.20 27.36
N ALA A 312 -16.51 -11.22 27.20
CA ALA A 312 -16.76 -12.32 26.27
C ALA A 312 -18.09 -13.06 26.52
N ASN A 313 -18.66 -12.95 27.73
CA ASN A 313 -19.95 -13.54 28.08
C ASN A 313 -21.12 -12.53 27.94
N GLY A 314 -20.92 -11.41 27.26
CA GLY A 314 -21.97 -10.43 26.96
C GLY A 314 -22.30 -9.43 28.07
N ARG A 315 -21.64 -9.49 29.23
CA ARG A 315 -21.85 -8.51 30.33
C ARG A 315 -21.24 -7.16 30.01
N ILE A 316 -21.96 -6.08 30.33
CA ILE A 316 -21.55 -4.69 30.13
C ILE A 316 -21.21 -4.06 31.49
N GLY A 317 -20.00 -3.54 31.63
CA GLY A 317 -19.57 -2.75 32.77
C GLY A 317 -19.32 -1.30 32.41
N LEU A 318 -19.76 -0.39 33.28
CA LEU A 318 -19.39 1.03 33.24
C LEU A 318 -18.62 1.41 34.51
N ASN A 319 -17.40 1.91 34.32
CA ASN A 319 -16.41 2.20 35.37
C ASN A 319 -16.08 1.00 36.29
N THR A 320 -16.27 -0.23 35.81
CA THR A 320 -15.81 -1.47 36.45
C THR A 320 -15.16 -2.38 35.41
N THR A 321 -14.08 -3.05 35.80
CA THR A 321 -13.38 -4.02 34.96
C THR A 321 -13.93 -5.44 35.10
N SER A 322 -14.73 -5.67 36.15
CA SER A 322 -15.29 -6.97 36.52
C SER A 322 -16.78 -6.82 36.85
N PRO A 323 -17.65 -6.70 35.83
CA PRO A 323 -19.09 -6.68 36.05
C PRO A 323 -19.53 -7.92 36.83
N ASP A 324 -20.45 -7.75 37.78
CA ASP A 324 -21.00 -8.86 38.54
C ASP A 324 -21.49 -9.97 37.61
N THR A 325 -21.27 -11.22 38.00
CA THR A 325 -21.74 -12.40 37.25
C THR A 325 -23.25 -12.48 37.11
N SER A 326 -24.02 -11.89 38.03
CA SER A 326 -25.48 -11.85 37.95
C SER A 326 -26.03 -10.66 37.16
N ALA A 327 -25.17 -9.74 36.69
CA ALA A 327 -25.58 -8.51 36.02
C ALA A 327 -25.29 -8.55 34.51
N ILE A 328 -26.28 -8.18 33.69
CA ILE A 328 -26.05 -7.85 32.27
C ILE A 328 -25.44 -6.47 32.15
N LEU A 329 -25.84 -5.52 33.01
CA LEU A 329 -25.29 -4.17 33.11
C LEU A 329 -24.88 -3.89 34.56
N ASP A 330 -23.62 -3.52 34.77
CA ASP A 330 -23.06 -3.14 36.06
C ASP A 330 -22.47 -1.72 36.00
N LEU A 331 -22.93 -0.84 36.91
CA LEU A 331 -22.54 0.56 36.98
C LEU A 331 -21.87 0.82 38.33
N THR A 332 -20.60 1.22 38.33
CA THR A 332 -19.90 1.58 39.57
C THR A 332 -19.60 3.08 39.61
N SER A 333 -20.00 3.74 40.69
CA SER A 333 -19.60 5.12 40.97
C SER A 333 -19.73 5.42 42.46
N THR A 334 -18.84 6.25 43.00
CA THR A 334 -18.92 6.79 44.37
C THR A 334 -19.50 8.21 44.40
N THR A 335 -19.66 8.85 43.25
CA THR A 335 -20.04 10.27 43.13
C THR A 335 -21.22 10.52 42.19
N LYS A 336 -21.70 9.50 41.46
CA LYS A 336 -22.80 9.60 40.50
C LYS A 336 -23.84 8.50 40.76
N GLY A 337 -25.09 8.80 40.45
CA GLY A 337 -26.20 7.83 40.44
C GLY A 337 -26.65 7.46 39.03
N PHE A 338 -27.61 6.54 38.93
CA PHE A 338 -28.28 6.20 37.68
C PHE A 338 -29.51 7.09 37.47
N LEU A 339 -29.59 7.75 36.33
CA LEU A 339 -30.79 8.45 35.88
C LEU A 339 -31.52 7.55 34.88
N PRO A 340 -32.66 6.93 35.25
CA PRO A 340 -33.46 6.14 34.30
C PRO A 340 -34.06 7.06 33.23
N PRO A 341 -34.64 6.49 32.15
CA PRO A 341 -35.39 7.26 31.17
C PRO A 341 -36.42 8.17 31.85
N ARG A 342 -36.40 9.46 31.48
CA ARG A 342 -37.28 10.51 32.03
C ARG A 342 -38.26 10.94 30.97
N MET A 343 -39.55 10.95 31.29
CA MET A 343 -40.60 11.26 30.33
C MET A 343 -41.87 11.74 31.04
N THR A 344 -42.73 12.44 30.33
CA THR A 344 -44.05 12.84 30.81
C THR A 344 -45.00 11.63 30.89
N THR A 345 -46.12 11.77 31.60
CA THR A 345 -47.16 10.72 31.64
C THR A 345 -47.67 10.37 30.24
N THR A 346 -47.81 11.37 29.36
CA THR A 346 -48.27 11.17 27.99
C THR A 346 -47.27 10.35 27.17
N GLU A 347 -45.99 10.70 27.23
CA GLU A 347 -44.93 9.97 26.53
C GLU A 347 -44.78 8.53 27.04
N ARG A 348 -44.88 8.32 28.36
CA ARG A 348 -44.89 6.99 28.97
C ARG A 348 -46.06 6.14 28.48
N ASN A 349 -47.26 6.72 28.40
CA ASN A 349 -48.45 6.03 27.91
C ASN A 349 -48.38 5.70 26.41
N ASN A 350 -47.52 6.38 25.66
CA ASN A 350 -47.27 6.09 24.25
C ASN A 350 -46.28 4.93 24.04
N ILE A 351 -45.68 4.38 25.10
CA ILE A 351 -44.87 3.17 25.00
C ILE A 351 -45.80 2.01 24.62
N SER A 352 -45.68 1.51 23.38
CA SER A 352 -46.44 0.34 22.94
C SER A 352 -45.90 -0.92 23.61
N THR A 353 -46.79 -1.72 24.20
CA THR A 353 -46.48 -3.01 24.84
C THR A 353 -45.31 -2.94 25.84
N PRO A 354 -45.42 -2.14 26.92
CA PRO A 354 -44.35 -2.04 27.92
C PRO A 354 -44.11 -3.40 28.58
N ALA A 355 -42.84 -3.76 28.77
CA ALA A 355 -42.46 -4.99 29.45
C ALA A 355 -42.71 -4.86 30.97
N ALA A 356 -43.07 -5.96 31.63
CA ALA A 356 -43.12 -6.01 33.09
C ALA A 356 -41.75 -5.64 33.69
N ALA A 357 -41.76 -4.92 34.81
CA ALA A 357 -40.62 -4.31 35.49
C ALA A 357 -39.91 -3.18 34.72
N LEU A 358 -40.43 -2.73 33.56
CA LEU A 358 -39.91 -1.53 32.90
C LEU A 358 -40.01 -0.32 33.84
N THR A 359 -38.87 0.32 34.14
CA THR A 359 -38.78 1.41 35.11
C THR A 359 -38.46 2.74 34.43
N VAL A 360 -39.18 3.80 34.80
CA VAL A 360 -39.00 5.16 34.28
C VAL A 360 -39.15 6.18 35.41
N TYR A 361 -38.65 7.39 35.19
CA TYR A 361 -38.99 8.53 36.03
C TYR A 361 -40.00 9.43 35.30
N ASN A 362 -41.20 9.53 35.85
CA ASN A 362 -42.27 10.35 35.30
C ASN A 362 -42.13 11.80 35.73
N THR A 363 -41.83 12.68 34.77
CA THR A 363 -41.58 14.11 35.01
C THR A 363 -42.86 14.92 35.22
N SER A 364 -44.02 14.44 34.77
CA SER A 364 -45.30 15.09 35.05
C SER A 364 -45.73 14.90 36.50
N LYS A 365 -45.37 13.76 37.09
CA LYS A 365 -45.69 13.41 38.49
C LYS A 365 -44.54 13.61 39.46
N ASN A 366 -43.31 13.76 38.97
CA ASN A 366 -42.07 13.75 39.76
C ASN A 366 -41.90 12.48 40.61
N LYS A 367 -42.19 11.31 40.01
CA LYS A 367 -42.15 10.01 40.68
C LYS A 367 -41.45 8.97 39.83
N MET A 368 -40.78 8.03 40.49
CA MET A 368 -40.33 6.80 39.84
C MET A 368 -41.53 5.88 39.65
N GLU A 369 -41.68 5.33 38.45
CA GLU A 369 -42.76 4.40 38.10
C GLU A 369 -42.20 3.14 37.45
N TYR A 370 -42.89 2.01 37.64
CA TYR A 370 -42.63 0.77 36.93
C TYR A 370 -43.91 0.19 36.33
N TYR A 371 -43.79 -0.57 35.25
CA TYR A 371 -44.92 -1.30 34.68
C TYR A 371 -45.02 -2.69 35.32
N ASP A 372 -46.15 -3.05 35.90
CA ASP A 372 -46.34 -4.35 36.56
C ASP A 372 -46.72 -5.49 35.58
N GLY A 373 -46.87 -5.17 34.29
CA GLY A 373 -47.36 -6.07 33.25
C GLY A 373 -48.80 -5.75 32.80
N THR A 374 -49.51 -4.90 33.55
CA THR A 374 -50.87 -4.45 33.23
C THR A 374 -51.00 -2.92 33.33
N ILE A 375 -50.54 -2.32 34.43
CA ILE A 375 -50.61 -0.87 34.68
C ILE A 375 -49.26 -0.32 35.15
N TRP A 376 -49.12 1.00 35.04
CA TRP A 376 -48.01 1.73 35.64
C TRP A 376 -48.27 1.97 37.12
N LYS A 377 -47.30 1.57 37.94
CA LYS A 377 -47.26 1.73 39.39
C LYS A 377 -46.19 2.72 39.80
N GLU A 378 -46.43 3.45 40.87
CA GLU A 378 -45.42 4.31 41.50
C GLU A 378 -44.61 3.46 42.51
N PHE A 379 -43.31 3.74 42.65
CA PHE A 379 -42.49 3.05 43.67
C PHE A 379 -42.85 3.44 45.11
N ASP A 380 -43.63 4.51 45.27
CA ASP A 380 -44.03 5.11 46.55
C ASP A 380 -45.55 5.06 46.72
N ASP A 381 -46.21 4.02 46.17
CA ASP A 381 -47.63 3.72 46.37
C ASP A 381 -47.86 3.29 47.84
N ILE A 382 -47.52 4.13 48.81
CA ILE A 382 -48.09 4.05 50.15
C ILE A 382 -49.51 4.60 50.01
N PRO A 383 -50.56 3.81 50.28
CA PRO A 383 -51.92 4.32 50.23
C PRO A 383 -52.03 5.57 51.12
N THR A 384 -52.65 6.63 50.63
CA THR A 384 -52.98 7.79 51.47
C THR A 384 -54.02 7.36 52.50
N PHE A 385 -53.67 7.34 53.78
CA PHE A 385 -54.59 7.03 54.88
C PHE A 385 -55.28 8.28 55.42
N THR A 386 -56.47 8.11 55.98
CA THR A 386 -57.18 9.19 56.68
C THR A 386 -56.47 9.53 58.00
N GLN A 387 -56.38 10.83 58.33
CA GLN A 387 -55.73 11.25 59.58
C GLN A 387 -56.53 10.71 60.79
N GLY A 388 -55.86 10.00 61.69
CA GLY A 388 -56.49 9.34 62.84
C GLY A 388 -56.91 7.89 62.59
N SER A 389 -56.71 7.38 61.37
CA SER A 389 -56.94 5.97 61.05
C SER A 389 -55.93 5.07 61.73
N VAL A 390 -56.42 3.93 62.21
CA VAL A 390 -55.55 2.81 62.58
C VAL A 390 -55.33 1.96 61.33
N ILE A 391 -54.05 1.72 61.02
CA ILE A 391 -53.62 0.96 59.86
C ILE A 391 -53.51 -0.52 60.26
N PHE A 392 -54.13 -1.40 59.48
CA PHE A 392 -54.00 -2.84 59.57
C PHE A 392 -53.13 -3.34 58.41
N ALA A 393 -52.21 -4.24 58.70
CA ALA A 393 -51.56 -5.06 57.67
C ALA A 393 -52.39 -6.33 57.49
N ASP A 394 -52.74 -6.66 56.24
CA ASP A 394 -53.39 -7.92 55.94
C ASP A 394 -52.39 -9.10 55.95
N SER A 395 -52.86 -10.30 55.61
CA SER A 395 -52.02 -11.52 55.61
C SER A 395 -50.88 -11.50 54.59
N VAL A 396 -50.88 -10.57 53.64
CA VAL A 396 -49.83 -10.40 52.62
C VAL A 396 -49.01 -9.11 52.81
N GLY A 397 -49.33 -8.32 53.84
CA GLY A 397 -48.57 -7.13 54.23
C GLY A 397 -49.07 -5.83 53.61
N ASP A 398 -50.21 -5.86 52.90
CA ASP A 398 -50.83 -4.67 52.36
C ASP A 398 -51.48 -3.86 53.49
N LEU A 399 -51.28 -2.56 53.46
CA LEU A 399 -51.76 -1.63 54.48
C LEU A 399 -53.18 -1.17 54.13
N THR A 400 -54.13 -1.39 55.04
CA THR A 400 -55.56 -1.04 54.90
C THR A 400 -56.05 -0.27 56.12
N GLU A 401 -57.12 0.53 55.96
CA GLU A 401 -57.78 1.25 57.06
C GLU A 401 -59.21 0.71 57.27
N ASP A 402 -59.64 0.60 58.53
CA ASP A 402 -61.05 0.39 58.90
C ASP A 402 -61.56 1.56 59.73
N ASN A 403 -61.90 2.64 59.03
CA ASN A 403 -62.48 3.84 59.64
C ASN A 403 -63.91 3.65 60.13
N THR A 404 -64.53 2.50 59.85
CA THR A 404 -65.91 2.21 60.26
C THR A 404 -65.94 1.69 61.70
N ASN A 405 -64.99 0.84 62.07
CA ASN A 405 -64.99 0.17 63.37
C ASN A 405 -63.89 0.67 64.33
N PHE A 406 -62.83 1.30 63.83
CA PHE A 406 -61.69 1.68 64.67
C PHE A 406 -60.99 2.96 64.19
N PHE A 407 -61.26 4.08 64.85
CA PHE A 407 -60.62 5.37 64.59
C PHE A 407 -60.11 6.00 65.89
N TRP A 408 -58.98 6.70 65.82
CA TRP A 408 -58.46 7.50 66.92
C TRP A 408 -59.13 8.87 66.93
N ASP A 409 -59.90 9.16 67.98
CA ASP A 409 -60.48 10.48 68.23
C ASP A 409 -59.48 11.32 69.05
N ASN A 410 -58.97 12.42 68.48
CA ASN A 410 -58.06 13.32 69.18
C ASN A 410 -58.78 14.36 70.07
N THR A 411 -60.10 14.26 70.18
CA THR A 411 -60.97 15.26 70.84
C THR A 411 -61.42 14.83 72.24
N ASN A 412 -61.27 13.55 72.59
CA ASN A 412 -61.58 12.95 73.89
C ASN A 412 -60.43 12.05 74.35
#